data_AF-A0A840UKN0-F1
#
_entry.id   AF-A0A840UKN0-F1
#
_cell.length_a   1.000
_cell.length_b   1.000
_cell.length_c   1.000
_cell.angle_alpha   90.00
_cell.angle_beta   90.00
_cell.angle_gamma   90.00
#
_symmetry.space_group_name_H-M   'P 1'
#
loop_
_entity.id
_entity.type
_entity.pdbx_description
1 polymer ?
#
loop_
_entity_poly.entity_id
_entity_poly.type
_entity_poly.pdbx_seq_one_letter_code
_entity_poly.pdbx_strand_id
1 'polypeptide(L)'
;MVAERIARIGLFKQVLCITHLPQIACMADTQFYIDKYTEDEHTVTRIKKLVAGEQLNEIARMASGSDISAASLENAMEMLNNAKMKKGKLKRELT
;
A
#
# COMPACT_ATOMS: atom_id res chain seq x y z
N MET A 1 -8.31 -3.27 -13.26
CA MET A 1 -7.21 -4.14 -12.76
C MET A 1 -7.62 -4.86 -11.47
N VAL A 2 -6.88 -5.88 -11.00
CA VAL A 2 -7.21 -6.62 -9.75
C VAL A 2 -7.33 -5.68 -8.54
N ALA A 3 -6.43 -4.71 -8.41
CA ALA A 3 -6.44 -3.74 -7.31
C ALA A 3 -7.76 -2.95 -7.20
N GLU A 4 -8.33 -2.51 -8.33
CA GLU A 4 -9.61 -1.78 -8.37
C GLU A 4 -10.80 -2.68 -8.01
N ARG A 5 -10.76 -3.96 -8.40
CA ARG A 5 -11.80 -4.93 -8.02
C ARG A 5 -11.78 -5.18 -6.51
N ILE A 6 -10.60 -5.34 -5.92
CA ILE A 6 -10.43 -5.46 -4.47
C ILE A 6 -10.96 -4.20 -3.77
N ALA A 7 -10.57 -3.01 -4.25
CA ALA A 7 -11.06 -1.74 -3.69
C ALA A 7 -12.59 -1.62 -3.77
N ARG A 8 -13.21 -2.06 -4.87
CA ARG A 8 -14.67 -2.05 -5.04
C ARG A 8 -15.37 -2.98 -4.05
N ILE A 9 -14.83 -4.17 -3.79
CA ILE A 9 -15.35 -5.07 -2.73
C ILE A 9 -15.20 -4.41 -1.36
N GLY A 10 -14.07 -3.73 -1.13
CA GLY A 10 -13.74 -2.97 0.08
C GLY A 10 -14.80 -1.92 0.47
N LEU A 11 -15.59 -1.42 -0.49
CA LEU A 11 -16.68 -0.48 -0.21
C LEU A 11 -17.86 -1.10 0.54
N PHE A 12 -18.02 -2.42 0.48
CA PHE A 12 -19.15 -3.14 1.06
C PHE A 12 -18.75 -4.16 2.13
N LYS A 13 -17.48 -4.57 2.14
CA LYS A 13 -16.93 -5.60 3.03
C LYS A 13 -15.51 -5.23 3.45
N GLN A 14 -15.09 -5.67 4.63
CA GLN A 14 -13.68 -5.59 5.00
C GLN A 14 -12.88 -6.62 4.19
N VAL A 15 -11.82 -6.16 3.52
CA VAL A 15 -10.90 -7.02 2.79
C VAL A 15 -9.51 -6.91 3.41
N LEU A 16 -8.95 -8.05 3.82
CA LEU A 16 -7.56 -8.17 4.24
C LEU A 16 -6.74 -8.75 3.08
N CYS A 17 -5.69 -8.06 2.67
CA CYS A 17 -4.84 -8.47 1.56
C CYS A 17 -3.37 -8.40 1.97
N ILE A 18 -2.64 -9.49 1.75
CA ILE A 18 -1.18 -9.53 1.85
C ILE A 18 -0.65 -9.41 0.43
N THR A 19 0.19 -8.41 0.17
CA THR A 19 0.69 -8.15 -1.18
C THR A 19 2.10 -7.59 -1.17
N HIS A 20 2.85 -7.93 -2.22
CA HIS A 20 4.14 -7.32 -2.55
C HIS A 20 4.01 -6.34 -3.74
N LEU A 21 2.80 -6.16 -4.28
CA LEU A 21 2.57 -5.31 -5.44
C LEU A 21 2.16 -3.89 -5.01
N PRO A 22 2.92 -2.85 -5.40
CA PRO A 22 2.63 -1.48 -4.98
C PRO A 22 1.27 -0.98 -5.49
N GLN A 23 0.80 -1.47 -6.64
CA GLN A 23 -0.51 -1.09 -7.21
C GLN A 23 -1.68 -1.54 -6.34
N ILE A 24 -1.55 -2.66 -5.64
CA ILE A 24 -2.58 -3.15 -4.69
C ILE A 24 -2.47 -2.38 -3.38
N ALA A 25 -1.25 -2.22 -2.85
CA ALA A 25 -1.01 -1.49 -1.61
C ALA A 25 -1.51 -0.03 -1.68
N CYS A 26 -1.30 0.68 -2.81
CA CYS A 26 -1.80 2.04 -3.03
C CYS A 26 -3.33 2.16 -2.94
N MET A 27 -4.07 1.08 -3.19
CA MET A 27 -5.54 1.08 -3.15
C MET A 27 -6.09 0.82 -1.74
N ALA A 28 -5.26 0.44 -0.76
CA ALA A 28 -5.71 0.12 0.59
C ALA A 28 -6.27 1.37 1.31
N ASP A 29 -7.26 1.17 2.20
CA ASP A 29 -7.69 2.22 3.14
C ASP A 29 -6.76 2.32 4.34
N THR A 30 -6.12 1.22 4.72
CA THR A 30 -5.11 1.16 5.75
C THR A 30 -4.01 0.21 5.31
N GLN A 31 -2.76 0.64 5.47
CA GLN A 31 -1.59 -0.14 5.12
C GLN A 31 -0.82 -0.53 6.38
N PHE A 32 -0.43 -1.79 6.45
CA PHE A 32 0.45 -2.31 7.48
C PHE A 32 1.74 -2.82 6.84
N TYR A 33 2.84 -2.55 7.51
CA TYR A 33 4.15 -3.11 7.22
C TYR A 33 4.42 -4.29 8.13
N ILE A 34 4.94 -5.37 7.55
CA ILE A 34 5.29 -6.58 8.28
C ILE A 34 6.77 -6.83 8.06
N ASP A 35 7.53 -6.92 9.13
CA ASP A 35 8.94 -7.27 9.12
C ASP A 35 9.28 -8.31 10.18
N LYS A 36 10.49 -8.84 10.07
CA LYS A 36 11.09 -9.71 11.08
C LYS A 36 12.23 -8.96 11.74
N TYR A 37 12.34 -9.08 13.05
CA TYR A 37 13.49 -8.61 13.82
C TYR A 37 13.97 -9.70 14.77
N THR A 38 15.21 -9.61 15.22
CA THR A 38 15.77 -10.55 16.19
C THR A 38 15.69 -9.92 17.59
N GLU A 39 15.13 -10.66 18.53
CA GLU A 39 15.02 -10.31 19.95
C GLU A 39 15.46 -11.53 20.75
N ASP A 40 16.47 -11.38 21.60
CA ASP A 40 17.03 -12.47 22.43
C ASP A 40 17.31 -13.77 21.66
N GLU A 41 18.00 -13.66 20.52
CA GLU A 41 18.30 -14.77 19.57
C GLU A 41 17.08 -15.42 18.89
N HIS A 42 15.86 -14.94 19.15
CA HIS A 42 14.64 -15.38 18.48
C HIS A 42 14.23 -14.43 17.36
N THR A 43 13.87 -14.99 16.19
CA THR A 43 13.28 -14.20 15.10
C THR A 43 11.78 -14.03 15.34
N VAL A 44 11.36 -12.79 15.53
CA VAL A 44 9.98 -12.39 15.82
C VAL A 44 9.41 -11.55 14.69
N THR A 45 8.09 -11.66 14.48
CA THR A 45 7.38 -10.89 13.44
C THR A 45 6.76 -9.65 14.07
N ARG A 46 6.99 -8.50 13.47
CA ARG A 46 6.41 -7.22 13.87
C ARG A 46 5.47 -6.71 12.79
N ILE A 47 4.37 -6.12 13.23
CA ILE A 47 3.37 -5.49 12.36
C ILE A 47 3.24 -4.03 12.81
N LYS A 48 3.38 -3.10 11.86
CA LYS A 48 3.26 -1.66 12.10
C LYS A 48 2.28 -1.04 11.12
N LYS A 49 1.31 -0.25 11.61
CA LYS A 49 0.46 0.57 10.75
C LYS A 49 1.30 1.72 10.17
N LEU A 50 1.26 1.89 8.85
CA LEU A 50 2.01 2.96 8.18
C LEU A 50 1.21 4.25 8.12
N VAL A 51 1.85 5.37 8.46
CA VAL A 51 1.33 6.73 8.20
C VAL A 51 1.70 7.19 6.79
N ALA A 52 1.11 8.29 6.31
CA ALA A 52 1.22 8.72 4.91
C ALA A 52 2.67 8.83 4.37
N GLY A 53 3.60 9.39 5.15
CA GLY A 53 5.01 9.48 4.74
C GLY A 53 5.70 8.11 4.66
N GLU A 54 5.36 7.20 5.58
CA GLU A 54 5.90 5.84 5.58
C GLU A 54 5.29 4.99 4.46
N GLN A 55 4.02 5.22 4.13
CA GLN A 55 3.37 4.60 2.97
C GLN A 55 4.10 4.99 1.68
N LEU A 56 4.42 6.28 1.48
CA LEU A 56 5.15 6.72 0.30
C LEU A 56 6.49 5.99 0.16
N ASN A 57 7.28 5.95 1.23
CA ASN A 57 8.57 5.26 1.24
C ASN A 57 8.42 3.75 0.95
N GLU A 58 7.41 3.11 1.54
CA GLU A 58 7.18 1.68 1.32
C GLU A 58 6.72 1.39 -0.11
N ILE A 59 5.85 2.20 -0.69
CA ILE A 59 5.45 2.07 -2.10
C ILE A 59 6.66 2.27 -3.03
N ALA A 60 7.52 3.26 -2.75
CA ALA A 60 8.75 3.46 -3.52
C ALA A 60 9.68 2.25 -3.42
N ARG A 61 9.85 1.69 -2.20
CA ARG A 61 10.61 0.46 -1.98
C ARG A 61 10.03 -0.74 -2.73
N MET A 62 8.71 -0.92 -2.71
CA MET A 62 8.03 -1.99 -3.43
C MET A 62 8.15 -1.86 -4.96
N ALA A 63 8.21 -0.62 -5.48
CA ALA A 63 8.28 -0.34 -6.91
C ALA A 63 9.70 -0.40 -7.49
N SER A 64 10.71 0.04 -6.72
CA SER A 64 12.09 0.19 -7.20
C SER A 64 13.12 -0.65 -6.44
N GLY A 65 12.69 -1.43 -5.45
CA GLY A 65 13.58 -2.24 -4.61
C GLY A 65 14.22 -1.43 -3.49
N SER A 66 15.39 -1.88 -3.03
CA SER A 66 16.10 -1.29 -1.88
C SER A 66 16.65 0.11 -2.16
N ASP A 67 16.89 0.44 -3.42
CA ASP A 67 17.49 1.71 -3.84
C ASP A 67 16.41 2.78 -4.04
N ILE A 68 16.03 3.44 -2.94
CA ILE A 68 15.09 4.56 -2.97
C ILE A 68 15.82 5.81 -3.48
N SER A 69 15.35 6.34 -4.61
CA SER A 69 15.84 7.56 -5.24
C SER A 69 14.73 8.62 -5.30
N ALA A 70 15.08 9.85 -5.68
CA ALA A 70 14.08 10.90 -5.90
C ALA A 70 13.03 10.48 -6.95
N ALA A 71 13.46 9.83 -8.04
CA ALA A 71 12.58 9.34 -9.09
C ALA A 71 11.64 8.23 -8.60
N SER A 72 12.11 7.34 -7.72
CA SER A 72 11.24 6.29 -7.17
C SER A 72 10.19 6.84 -6.21
N LEU A 73 10.53 7.86 -5.42
CA LEU A 73 9.57 8.58 -4.58
C LEU A 73 8.54 9.33 -5.42
N GLU A 74 8.96 9.98 -6.50
CA GLU A 74 8.06 10.68 -7.41
C GLU A 74 7.05 9.71 -8.06
N ASN A 75 7.54 8.60 -8.60
CA ASN A 75 6.70 7.53 -9.14
C ASN A 75 5.72 6.98 -8.08
N ALA A 76 6.19 6.71 -6.86
CA ALA A 76 5.32 6.25 -5.77
C ALA A 76 4.24 7.27 -5.42
N MET A 77 4.57 8.56 -5.44
CA MET A 77 3.62 9.64 -5.21
C MET A 77 2.55 9.69 -6.30
N GLU A 78 2.93 9.54 -7.57
CA GLU A 78 2.00 9.42 -8.69
C GLU A 78 1.08 8.20 -8.55
N MET A 79 1.62 7.05 -8.18
CA MET A 79 0.83 5.83 -7.94
C MET A 79 -0.22 6.03 -6.85
N LEU A 80 0.15 6.64 -5.73
CA LEU A 80 -0.78 6.97 -4.64
C LEU A 80 -1.86 7.97 -5.07
N ASN A 81 -1.49 9.01 -5.82
CA ASN A 81 -2.43 10.00 -6.32
C ASN A 81 -3.42 9.37 -7.32
N ASN A 82 -2.92 8.55 -8.24
CA ASN A 82 -3.75 7.80 -9.18
C ASN A 82 -4.71 6.85 -8.46
N ALA A 83 -4.26 6.17 -7.41
CA ALA A 83 -5.11 5.31 -6.59
C ALA A 83 -6.21 6.12 -5.88
N LYS A 84 -5.87 7.27 -5.27
CA LYS A 84 -6.85 8.18 -4.65
C LYS A 84 -7.91 8.63 -5.65
N MET A 85 -7.51 9.06 -6.84
CA MET A 85 -8.42 9.49 -7.91
C MET A 85 -9.36 8.36 -8.34
N LYS A 86 -8.83 7.15 -8.55
CA LYS A 86 -9.61 5.96 -8.92
C LYS A 86 -10.60 5.57 -7.82
N LYS A 87 -10.18 5.55 -6.56
CA LYS A 87 -11.07 5.28 -5.41
C LYS A 87 -12.18 6.33 -5.30
N GLY A 88 -11.87 7.60 -5.52
CA GLY A 88 -12.86 8.68 -5.55
C GLY A 88 -13.88 8.52 -6.69
N LYS A 89 -13.45 8.05 -7.87
CA LYS A 89 -14.35 7.71 -8.98
C LYS A 89 -15.27 6.53 -8.61
N LEU A 90 -14.71 5.43 -8.10
CA LEU A 90 -15.46 4.25 -7.69
C LEU A 90 -16.55 4.57 -6.65
N LYS A 91 -16.25 5.42 -5.67
CA LYS A 91 -17.22 5.84 -4.66
C LYS A 91 -18.41 6.61 -5.28
N ARG A 92 -18.14 7.49 -6.24
CA ARG A 92 -19.16 8.28 -6.93
C ARG A 92 -20.06 7.46 -7.86
N GLU A 93 -19.54 6.38 -8.45
CA GLU A 93 -20.33 5.49 -9.32
C GLU A 93 -21.34 4.63 -8.55
N LEU A 94 -21.26 4.58 -7.21
CA LEU A 94 -22.08 3.72 -6.35
C LEU A 94 -23.05 4.50 -5.44
N THR A 95 -22.99 5.84 -5.46
CA THR A 95 -23.92 6.78 -4.82
C THR A 95 -24.77 7.45 -5.88
#